data_AF-A0A4Q9JSY4-F1
#
_entry.id   AF-A0A4Q9JSY4-F1
#
_cell.length_a   1.000
_cell.length_b   1.000
_cell.length_c   1.000
_cell.angle_alpha   90.00
_cell.angle_beta   90.00
_cell.angle_gamma   90.00
#
_symmetry.space_group_name_H-M   'P 1'
#
loop_
_entity.id
_entity.type
_entity.pdbx_description
1 polymer ?
#
loop_
_entity_poly.entity_id
_entity_poly.type
_entity_poly.pdbx_seq_one_letter_code
_entity_poly.pdbx_strand_id
1 'polypeptide(L)'
;MKKILTSVLALGAMVLIIGCGDGDLVELKNNGNDQTLFDLANKEIMKKYPNYKLYDYVSIRAISDIKNPEGKIKEMKSTLEREKGFLYNNYVFLLNPNDKKDYKIVSVYCDNDLKKNVYCPVNDAPRFYAR
;
A
#
# COMPACT_ATOMS: atom_id res chain seq x y z
N MET A 1 -49.76 -10.67 10.35
CA MET A 1 -48.71 -11.16 9.41
C MET A 1 -47.95 -9.92 8.92
N LYS A 2 -46.64 -9.76 8.94
CA LYS A 2 -45.44 -10.57 9.22
C LYS A 2 -44.43 -9.64 9.91
N LYS A 3 -43.63 -10.20 10.83
CA LYS A 3 -42.41 -9.59 11.36
C LYS A 3 -41.45 -9.29 10.22
N ILE A 4 -40.84 -8.11 10.22
CA ILE A 4 -39.50 -7.92 9.65
C ILE A 4 -38.71 -7.10 10.68
N LEU A 5 -38.07 -7.83 11.61
CA LEU A 5 -36.82 -7.36 12.19
C LEU A 5 -35.78 -7.48 11.09
N THR A 6 -35.14 -6.37 10.72
CA THR A 6 -33.81 -6.43 10.13
C THR A 6 -33.04 -5.19 10.54
N SER A 7 -32.17 -5.42 11.53
CA SER A 7 -30.77 -5.05 11.47
C SER A 7 -30.46 -3.56 11.36
N VAL A 8 -30.24 -2.97 12.53
CA VAL A 8 -29.13 -2.05 12.85
C VAL A 8 -28.09 -2.01 11.72
N LEU A 9 -28.23 -1.07 10.78
CA LEU A 9 -27.06 -0.47 10.16
C LEU A 9 -26.53 0.52 11.20
N ALA A 10 -25.72 -0.01 12.11
CA ALA A 10 -24.67 0.79 12.68
C ALA A 10 -23.82 1.23 11.47
N LEU A 11 -24.14 2.39 10.92
CA LEU A 11 -23.15 3.30 10.36
C LEU A 11 -22.25 3.67 11.55
N GLY A 12 -21.47 2.67 12.00
CA GLY A 12 -20.34 2.87 12.87
C GLY A 12 -19.51 3.88 12.11
N ALA A 13 -19.48 5.09 12.65
CA ALA A 13 -18.61 6.14 12.18
C ALA A 13 -17.27 5.49 11.88
N MET A 14 -16.90 5.45 10.59
CA MET A 14 -15.49 5.48 10.25
C MET A 14 -15.06 6.87 10.69
N VAL A 15 -14.82 7.00 12.00
CA VAL A 15 -13.95 8.01 12.54
C VAL A 15 -12.64 7.69 11.83
N LEU A 16 -12.43 8.40 10.72
CA LEU A 16 -11.10 8.69 10.22
C LEU A 16 -10.41 9.30 11.43
N ILE A 17 -9.75 8.45 12.22
CA ILE A 17 -8.71 8.90 13.14
C ILE A 17 -7.63 9.40 12.20
N ILE A 18 -7.81 10.64 11.74
CA ILE A 18 -6.73 11.49 11.26
C ILE A 18 -5.94 11.79 12.53
N GLY A 19 -5.16 10.78 12.94
CA GLY A 19 -4.13 10.94 13.92
C GLY A 19 -3.18 11.96 13.34
N CYS A 20 -3.11 13.10 14.00
CA CYS A 20 -2.13 14.15 13.74
C CYS A 20 -0.73 13.49 13.71
N GLY A 21 -0.14 13.41 12.51
CA GLY A 21 1.26 13.09 12.24
C GLY A 21 1.70 11.69 12.66
N ASP A 22 1.62 10.73 11.73
CA ASP A 22 2.38 9.47 11.77
C ASP A 22 3.92 9.74 11.60
N GLY A 23 4.47 10.78 12.24
CA GLY A 23 5.88 11.16 12.18
C GLY A 23 6.39 11.51 10.77
N ASP A 24 7.62 11.10 10.47
CA ASP A 24 8.29 11.24 9.15
C ASP A 24 7.71 10.29 8.06
N LEU A 25 6.60 9.59 8.34
CA LEU A 25 5.94 8.72 7.37
C LEU A 25 5.13 9.56 6.38
N VAL A 26 5.24 9.21 5.10
CA VAL A 26 4.61 9.94 3.99
C VAL A 26 3.36 9.20 3.56
N GLU A 27 2.23 9.90 3.56
CA GLU A 27 0.95 9.37 3.09
C GLU A 27 1.05 8.81 1.67
N LEU A 28 0.47 7.62 1.44
CA LEU A 28 0.37 7.05 0.11
C LEU A 28 -0.67 7.83 -0.72
N LYS A 29 -0.21 8.52 -1.76
CA LYS A 29 -1.08 9.32 -2.64
C LYS A 29 -1.13 8.74 -4.05
N ASN A 30 -2.28 8.94 -4.70
CA ASN A 30 -2.39 8.70 -6.13
C ASN A 30 -1.76 9.87 -6.92
N ASN A 31 -0.48 9.74 -7.26
CA ASN A 31 0.31 10.77 -7.96
C ASN A 31 0.01 10.84 -9.47
N GLY A 32 -1.27 10.96 -9.84
CA GLY A 32 -1.72 11.09 -11.23
C GLY A 32 -1.89 9.77 -12.00
N ASN A 33 -1.96 8.63 -11.31
CA ASN A 33 -2.33 7.35 -11.93
C ASN A 33 -3.85 7.22 -12.03
N ASP A 34 -4.30 6.20 -12.77
CA ASP A 34 -5.71 5.82 -12.78
C ASP A 34 -6.20 5.47 -11.37
N GLN A 35 -7.26 6.15 -10.92
CA GLN A 35 -7.79 6.00 -9.58
C GLN A 35 -8.35 4.59 -9.31
N THR A 36 -8.97 3.96 -10.31
CA THR A 36 -9.54 2.61 -10.18
C THR A 36 -8.43 1.58 -9.97
N LEU A 37 -7.33 1.71 -10.71
CA LEU A 37 -6.17 0.83 -10.54
C LEU A 37 -5.46 1.06 -9.21
N PHE A 38 -5.31 2.31 -8.78
CA PHE A 38 -4.76 2.66 -7.47
C PHE A 38 -5.59 2.03 -6.32
N ASP A 39 -6.91 2.17 -6.37
CA ASP A 39 -7.81 1.63 -5.36
C ASP A 39 -7.81 0.09 -5.35
N LEU A 40 -7.77 -0.54 -6.53
CA LEU A 40 -7.68 -1.99 -6.66
C LEU A 40 -6.36 -2.52 -6.11
N ALA A 41 -5.23 -1.89 -6.45
CA ALA A 41 -3.92 -2.25 -5.93
C ALA A 41 -3.88 -2.19 -4.39
N ASN A 42 -4.37 -1.08 -3.81
CA ASN A 42 -4.43 -0.91 -2.36
C ASN A 42 -5.35 -1.94 -1.70
N LYS A 43 -6.47 -2.28 -2.34
CA LYS A 43 -7.38 -3.33 -1.86
C LYS A 43 -6.72 -4.70 -1.82
N GLU A 44 -5.97 -5.08 -2.86
CA GLU A 44 -5.24 -6.35 -2.89
C GLU A 44 -4.10 -6.38 -1.85
N ILE A 45 -3.43 -5.25 -1.62
CA ILE A 45 -2.46 -5.11 -0.52
C ILE A 45 -3.16 -5.36 0.83
N MET A 46 -4.28 -4.68 1.09
CA MET A 46 -5.03 -4.81 2.35
C MET A 46 -5.62 -6.21 2.54
N LYS A 47 -5.97 -6.92 1.47
CA LYS A 47 -6.41 -8.31 1.54
C LYS A 47 -5.29 -9.24 2.02
N LYS A 48 -4.05 -9.00 1.57
CA LYS A 48 -2.88 -9.80 1.97
C LYS A 48 -2.31 -9.38 3.33
N TYR A 49 -2.38 -8.10 3.66
CA TYR A 49 -1.83 -7.51 4.89
C TYR A 49 -2.89 -6.67 5.63
N PRO A 50 -3.98 -7.29 6.13
CA PRO A 50 -5.14 -6.57 6.67
C PRO A 50 -4.87 -5.73 7.92
N ASN A 51 -3.77 -6.02 8.63
CA ASN A 51 -3.41 -5.35 9.88
C ASN A 51 -2.39 -4.21 9.69
N TYR A 52 -1.97 -3.90 8.47
CA TYR A 52 -0.96 -2.88 8.18
C TYR A 52 -1.62 -1.60 7.67
N LYS A 53 -1.00 -0.46 7.96
CA LYS A 53 -1.28 0.82 7.30
C LYS A 53 -0.36 1.02 6.10
N LEU A 54 -0.86 1.68 5.06
CA LEU A 54 -0.14 1.92 3.81
C LEU A 54 0.41 3.35 3.76
N TYR A 55 1.64 3.47 3.29
CA TYR A 55 2.39 4.71 3.14
C TYR A 55 3.19 4.68 1.83
N ASP A 56 3.64 5.84 1.40
CA ASP A 56 4.56 5.95 0.27
C ASP A 56 5.88 5.24 0.61
N TYR A 57 6.49 4.57 -0.38
CA TYR A 57 7.75 3.85 -0.19
C TYR A 57 8.91 4.74 0.27
N VAL A 58 8.84 6.06 0.11
CA VAL A 58 9.84 6.98 0.68
C VAL A 58 9.84 7.01 2.21
N SER A 59 8.79 6.50 2.85
CA SER A 59 8.67 6.37 4.30
C SER A 59 9.72 5.46 4.93
N ILE A 60 10.47 4.71 4.12
CA ILE A 60 11.62 3.94 4.60
C ILE A 60 12.69 4.82 5.28
N ARG A 61 12.70 6.14 5.01
CA ARG A 61 13.54 7.12 5.71
C ARG A 61 13.28 7.16 7.22
N ALA A 62 12.04 6.91 7.63
CA ALA A 62 11.64 6.95 9.03
C ALA A 62 12.12 5.71 9.83
N ILE A 63 12.74 4.73 9.17
CA ILE A 63 13.16 3.47 9.79
C ILE A 63 14.66 3.48 10.04
N SER A 64 15.03 3.61 11.32
CA SER A 64 16.44 3.70 11.76
C SER A 64 17.31 2.51 11.35
N ASP A 65 16.72 1.32 11.24
CA ASP A 65 17.45 0.08 11.01
C ASP A 65 17.74 -0.16 9.51
N ILE A 66 17.20 0.66 8.62
CA ILE A 66 17.48 0.63 7.19
C ILE A 66 18.74 1.43 6.89
N LYS A 67 19.80 0.74 6.46
CA LYS A 67 21.00 1.40 5.95
C LYS A 67 20.73 2.03 4.57
N ASN A 68 21.23 3.24 4.38
CA ASN A 68 21.16 3.98 3.11
C ASN A 68 19.74 4.04 2.50
N PRO A 69 18.75 4.64 3.18
CA PRO A 69 17.38 4.73 2.68
C PRO A 69 17.30 5.49 1.35
N GLU A 70 18.11 6.54 1.15
CA GLU A 70 18.13 7.28 -0.12
C GLU A 70 18.56 6.43 -1.32
N GLY A 71 19.56 5.57 -1.15
CA GLY A 71 19.98 4.63 -2.19
C GLY A 71 18.85 3.68 -2.59
N LYS A 72 18.15 3.11 -1.60
CA LYS A 72 17.01 2.21 -1.82
C LYS A 72 15.82 2.92 -2.48
N ILE A 73 15.52 4.16 -2.07
CA ILE A 73 14.50 5.00 -2.73
C ILE A 73 14.85 5.24 -4.20
N LYS A 74 16.12 5.56 -4.49
CA LYS A 74 16.60 5.78 -5.86
C LYS A 74 16.47 4.50 -6.71
N GLU A 75 16.77 3.34 -6.15
CA GLU A 75 16.61 2.04 -6.82
C GLU A 75 15.13 1.70 -7.11
N MET A 76 14.24 1.90 -6.13
CA MET A 76 12.80 1.70 -6.30
C MET A 76 12.25 2.64 -7.38
N LYS A 77 12.58 3.93 -7.30
CA LYS A 77 12.18 4.92 -8.30
C LYS A 77 12.68 4.54 -9.70
N SER A 78 13.96 4.21 -9.84
CA SER A 78 14.53 3.78 -11.12
C SER A 78 13.86 2.51 -11.68
N THR A 79 13.43 1.60 -10.79
CA THR A 79 12.68 0.40 -11.20
C THR A 79 11.30 0.77 -11.74
N LEU A 80 10.55 1.62 -11.04
CA LEU A 80 9.25 2.12 -11.50
C LEU A 80 9.37 2.87 -12.85
N GLU A 81 10.43 3.66 -13.03
CA GLU A 81 10.69 4.37 -14.28
C GLU A 81 11.04 3.43 -15.45
N ARG A 82 11.64 2.27 -15.18
CA ARG A 82 11.99 1.27 -16.20
C ARG A 82 10.82 0.35 -16.56
N GLU A 83 9.99 0.00 -15.58
CA GLU A 83 8.90 -0.96 -15.70
C GLU A 83 7.57 -0.29 -16.09
N LYS A 84 7.56 0.35 -17.26
CA LYS A 84 6.39 1.08 -17.80
C LYS A 84 5.36 0.19 -18.53
N GLY A 85 5.56 -1.12 -18.55
CA GLY A 85 4.70 -2.06 -19.27
C GLY A 85 3.38 -2.37 -18.56
N PHE A 86 3.28 -2.04 -17.27
CA PHE A 86 2.10 -2.31 -16.46
C PHE A 86 1.10 -1.16 -16.50
N LEU A 87 -0.18 -1.48 -16.32
CA LEU A 87 -1.25 -0.48 -16.22
C LEU A 87 -1.08 0.39 -14.97
N TYR A 88 -0.52 -0.19 -13.91
CA TYR A 88 -0.13 0.46 -12.68
C TYR A 88 1.06 -0.29 -12.11
N ASN A 89 2.01 0.41 -11.50
CA ASN A 89 3.14 -0.20 -10.78
C ASN A 89 3.56 0.74 -9.67
N ASN A 90 3.75 0.22 -8.46
CA ASN A 90 4.23 1.00 -7.34
C ASN A 90 4.95 0.14 -6.29
N TYR A 91 5.77 0.80 -5.49
CA TYR A 91 6.20 0.29 -4.20
C TYR A 91 5.37 0.92 -3.09
N VAL A 92 4.99 0.14 -2.09
CA VAL A 92 4.20 0.64 -0.95
C VAL A 92 4.89 0.22 0.35
N PHE A 93 5.07 1.20 1.24
CA PHE A 93 5.53 0.94 2.61
C PHE A 93 4.32 0.59 3.48
N LEU A 94 4.48 -0.44 4.28
CA LEU A 94 3.47 -1.02 5.16
C LEU A 94 4.03 -0.96 6.57
N LEU A 95 3.26 -0.44 7.51
CA LEU A 95 3.62 -0.43 8.92
C LEU A 95 2.51 -1.04 9.76
N ASN A 96 2.86 -1.97 10.63
CA ASN A 96 1.94 -2.44 11.64
C ASN A 96 1.75 -1.32 12.67
N PRO A 97 0.53 -0.78 12.85
CA PRO A 97 0.30 0.32 13.79
C PRO A 97 0.55 -0.09 15.25
N ASN A 98 0.55 -1.40 15.55
CA ASN A 98 0.80 -1.94 16.88
C ASN A 98 2.27 -2.28 17.15
N ASP A 99 3.11 -2.38 16.11
CA ASP A 99 4.54 -2.65 16.23
C ASP A 99 5.33 -1.89 15.16
N LYS A 100 6.00 -0.81 15.57
CA LYS A 100 6.79 0.04 14.67
C LYS A 100 8.02 -0.65 14.06
N LYS A 101 8.42 -1.81 14.58
CA LYS A 101 9.50 -2.64 14.01
C LYS A 101 8.99 -3.65 12.99
N ASP A 102 7.68 -3.90 12.96
CA ASP A 102 7.03 -4.75 11.99
C ASP A 102 6.58 -3.91 10.78
N TYR A 103 7.51 -3.76 9.84
CA TYR A 103 7.27 -3.04 8.59
C TYR A 103 7.55 -3.90 7.37
N LYS A 104 6.89 -3.56 6.27
CA LYS A 104 7.05 -4.17 4.96
C LYS A 104 7.18 -3.11 3.85
N ILE A 105 7.91 -3.44 2.81
CA ILE A 105 7.87 -2.85 1.48
C ILE A 105 7.35 -3.94 0.54
N VAL A 106 6.28 -3.63 -0.17
CA VAL A 106 5.72 -4.50 -1.21
C VAL A 106 5.81 -3.82 -2.56
N SER A 107 5.98 -4.63 -3.60
CA SER A 107 5.73 -4.21 -4.98
C SER A 107 4.34 -4.66 -5.36
N VAL A 108 3.56 -3.75 -5.93
CA VAL A 108 2.29 -4.03 -6.55
C VAL A 108 2.33 -3.52 -7.98
N TYR A 109 1.90 -4.34 -8.91
CA TYR A 109 1.68 -3.93 -10.29
C TYR A 109 0.32 -4.46 -10.74
N CYS A 110 -0.34 -3.77 -11.66
CA CYS A 110 -1.59 -4.21 -12.25
C CYS A 110 -1.41 -4.45 -13.74
N ASP A 111 -1.99 -5.54 -14.22
CA ASP A 111 -1.96 -5.91 -15.63
C ASP A 111 -3.29 -6.56 -16.04
N ASN A 112 -3.44 -6.81 -17.34
CA ASN A 112 -4.55 -7.53 -17.92
C ASN A 112 -4.17 -9.00 -18.16
N ASP A 113 -5.06 -9.93 -17.80
CA ASP A 113 -4.92 -11.31 -18.26
C ASP A 113 -5.25 -11.42 -19.77
N LEU A 114 -5.11 -12.62 -20.35
CA LEU A 114 -5.44 -12.88 -21.76
C LEU A 114 -6.91 -12.59 -22.11
N LYS A 115 -7.79 -12.50 -21.11
CA LYS A 115 -9.22 -12.17 -21.24
C LYS A 115 -9.52 -10.69 -20.93
N LYS A 116 -8.48 -9.86 -20.74
CA LYS A 116 -8.56 -8.44 -20.38
C LYS A 116 -9.17 -8.16 -19.00
N ASN A 117 -9.12 -9.12 -18.08
CA ASN A 117 -9.46 -8.85 -16.68
C ASN A 117 -8.24 -8.22 -16.00
N VAL A 118 -8.47 -7.13 -15.28
CA VAL A 118 -7.42 -6.47 -14.49
C VAL A 118 -7.16 -7.28 -13.22
N TYR A 119 -5.89 -7.51 -12.92
CA TYR A 119 -5.44 -8.10 -11.66
C TYR A 119 -4.20 -7.37 -11.15
N CYS A 120 -4.03 -7.28 -9.83
CA CYS A 120 -2.94 -6.55 -9.20
C CYS A 120 -2.18 -7.44 -8.19
N PRO A 121 -1.20 -8.24 -8.63
CA PRO A 121 -0.42 -9.08 -7.72
C PRO A 121 0.41 -8.25 -6.74
N VAL A 122 0.50 -8.73 -5.50
CA VAL A 122 1.25 -8.09 -4.41
C VAL A 122 2.39 -8.99 -3.96
N ASN A 123 3.62 -8.52 -4.17
CA ASN A 123 4.83 -9.26 -3.86
C ASN A 123 5.60 -8.56 -2.74
N ASP A 124 6.07 -9.33 -1.76
CA ASP A 124 7.06 -8.82 -0.82
C ASP A 124 8.31 -8.42 -1.60
N ALA A 125 8.94 -7.30 -1.24
CA ALA A 125 10.13 -6.81 -1.91
C ALA A 125 11.39 -6.97 -1.03
N PRO A 126 11.73 -8.19 -0.56
CA PRO A 126 12.73 -8.44 0.50
C PRO A 126 14.12 -7.86 0.18
N ARG A 127 14.45 -7.70 -1.12
CA ARG A 127 15.70 -7.07 -1.57
C ARG A 127 15.90 -5.65 -1.02
N PHE A 128 14.84 -4.93 -0.72
CA PHE A 128 14.95 -3.57 -0.15
C PHE A 128 15.09 -3.56 1.38
N TYR A 129 14.98 -4.71 2.03
CA TYR A 129 15.12 -4.88 3.48
C TYR A 129 16.50 -5.42 3.88
N ALA A 130 17.23 -6.01 2.93
CA ALA A 130 18.54 -6.57 3.20
C ALA A 130 19.51 -5.48 3.68
N ARG A 131 20.16 -5.79 4.81
CA ARG A 131 21.14 -5.00 5.60
C ARG A 131 22.54 -4.96 4.99
#